data_AF-A0A4Q0AV49-F1
#
_entry.id   AF-A0A4Q0AV49-F1
#
_cell.length_a   1.000
_cell.length_b   1.000
_cell.length_c   1.000
_cell.angle_alpha   90.00
_cell.angle_beta   90.00
_cell.angle_gamma   90.00
#
_symmetry.space_group_name_H-M   'P 1'
#
loop_
_entity.id
_entity.type
_entity.pdbx_description
1 polymer ?
#
loop_
_entity_poly.entity_id
_entity_poly.type
_entity_poly.pdbx_seq_one_letter_code
_entity_poly.pdbx_strand_id
1 'polypeptide(L)'
;MSMFITVNRVGDSITGSFKGQPFGIAYNESKYGYMKDLEAKAAAASSMDELKDILDEFEPLTKENYKELIEHAQGGQYLFVSPATGKVFLAINGKVSNKPLPKSMVDRIIYSVEKKIDVMPLVKNWARFLRNPWYSDQKAANYARYINTTVVNHELKTKLMEESGLSEEVATQRATMYDVSFTQEGLLATYKVVKEIDWKYVADGENGVKKVDRFDFEVDEFTGLKTYKKPELLEQRVFEPCVQGQSGDDFYSADYLGHIIRVGKPVYLDSWDKVNCNDSATCVKGLHIGGLRYIKNYQHDGTLTLNVFVDPMHIGGIDHEGTGALRVLKYFPHSALEGVTQNLYHSSEYAKLGDAEYAKLIEDAVDVDQQKINQMAEDMDQKKILL
;
A
#
# COMPACT_ATOMS: atom_id res chain seq x y z
N MET A 1 -43.08 15.77 24.55
CA MET A 1 -42.05 15.76 23.49
C MET A 1 -42.24 14.49 22.69
N SER A 2 -42.51 14.58 21.39
CA SER A 2 -42.60 13.39 20.54
C SER A 2 -41.22 12.73 20.43
N MET A 3 -41.08 11.53 20.99
CA MET A 3 -39.91 10.68 20.79
C MET A 3 -40.13 9.91 19.48
N PHE A 4 -39.51 10.38 18.39
CA PHE A 4 -39.50 9.67 17.11
C PHE A 4 -38.10 9.11 16.83
N ILE A 5 -38.07 7.87 16.37
CA ILE A 5 -36.95 7.26 15.66
C ILE A 5 -37.23 7.47 14.17
N THR A 6 -36.24 7.95 13.43
CA THR A 6 -36.32 8.01 11.97
C THR A 6 -35.02 7.51 11.38
N VAL A 7 -35.08 6.56 10.45
CA VAL A 7 -33.89 5.93 9.86
C VAL A 7 -33.99 5.90 8.34
N ASN A 8 -33.04 6.54 7.70
CA ASN A 8 -32.90 6.63 6.25
C ASN A 8 -31.51 6.18 5.82
N ARG A 9 -31.40 5.74 4.57
CA ARG A 9 -30.11 5.50 3.91
C ARG A 9 -29.86 6.60 2.91
N VAL A 10 -28.69 7.24 2.99
CA VAL A 10 -28.21 8.21 2.01
C VAL A 10 -26.81 7.78 1.56
N GLY A 11 -26.70 7.23 0.36
CA GLY A 11 -25.46 6.64 -0.15
C GLY A 11 -24.92 5.54 0.78
N ASP A 12 -23.69 5.74 1.27
CA ASP A 12 -22.97 4.86 2.20
C ASP A 12 -23.15 5.27 3.67
N SER A 13 -24.17 6.06 3.99
CA SER A 13 -24.49 6.51 5.33
C SER A 13 -25.91 6.13 5.74
N ILE A 14 -26.10 5.76 7.00
CA ILE A 14 -27.40 5.72 7.66
C ILE A 14 -27.58 7.07 8.36
N THR A 15 -28.63 7.79 8.03
CA THR A 15 -28.95 9.10 8.59
C THR A 15 -30.33 9.08 9.19
N GLY A 16 -30.56 9.91 10.20
CA GLY A 16 -31.81 9.83 10.92
C GLY A 16 -31.97 10.86 12.01
N SER A 17 -33.05 10.71 12.77
CA SER A 17 -33.33 11.49 13.97
C SER A 17 -33.67 10.54 15.11
N PHE A 18 -33.08 10.77 16.28
CA PHE A 18 -33.33 10.02 17.51
C PHE A 18 -33.55 10.99 18.65
N LYS A 19 -34.68 10.88 19.36
CA LYS A 19 -35.07 11.82 20.45
C LYS A 19 -35.02 13.30 19.99
N GLY A 20 -35.25 13.56 18.69
CA GLY A 20 -35.21 14.90 18.09
C GLY A 20 -33.81 15.41 17.73
N GLN A 21 -32.76 14.61 17.92
CA GLN A 21 -31.39 14.92 17.53
C GLN A 21 -31.04 14.19 16.22
N PRO A 22 -30.47 14.88 15.22
CA PRO A 22 -30.01 14.22 14.01
C PRO A 22 -28.79 13.34 14.30
N PHE A 23 -28.70 12.19 13.63
CA PHE A 23 -27.52 11.33 13.66
C PHE A 23 -27.11 10.89 12.24
N GLY A 24 -25.83 10.55 12.08
CA GLY A 24 -25.26 10.01 10.84
C GLY A 24 -24.16 9.01 11.18
N ILE A 25 -24.28 7.79 10.67
CA ILE A 25 -23.33 6.69 10.88
C ILE A 25 -23.06 5.97 9.55
N ALA A 26 -21.94 5.26 9.44
CA ALA A 26 -21.63 4.48 8.23
C ALA A 26 -22.67 3.38 7.96
N TYR A 27 -22.95 3.11 6.68
CA TYR A 27 -23.89 2.08 6.27
C TYR A 27 -23.34 0.67 6.48
N ASN A 28 -24.09 -0.11 7.27
CA ASN A 28 -23.94 -1.55 7.41
C ASN A 28 -25.34 -2.16 7.24
N GLU A 29 -25.48 -3.16 6.38
CA GLU A 29 -26.77 -3.76 6.00
C GLU A 29 -27.51 -4.40 7.19
N SER A 30 -26.79 -5.12 8.05
CA SER A 30 -27.35 -5.76 9.25
C SER A 30 -27.76 -4.71 10.28
N LYS A 31 -26.92 -3.69 10.51
CA LYS A 31 -27.21 -2.58 11.43
C LYS A 31 -28.39 -1.75 10.93
N TYR A 32 -28.44 -1.45 9.63
CA TYR A 32 -29.56 -0.74 9.02
C TYR A 32 -30.87 -1.53 9.13
N GLY A 33 -30.86 -2.83 8.83
CA GLY A 33 -32.03 -3.70 8.98
C GLY A 33 -32.55 -3.70 10.43
N TYR A 34 -31.66 -3.88 11.39
CA TYR A 34 -32.02 -3.85 12.80
C TYR A 34 -32.55 -2.49 13.28
N MET A 35 -31.96 -1.39 12.81
CA MET A 35 -32.46 -0.04 13.09
C MET A 35 -33.85 0.20 12.48
N LYS A 36 -34.14 -0.35 11.29
CA LYS A 36 -35.48 -0.30 10.67
C LYS A 36 -36.49 -1.16 11.44
N ASP A 37 -36.08 -2.30 11.97
CA ASP A 37 -36.95 -3.15 12.80
C ASP A 37 -37.30 -2.45 14.12
N LEU A 38 -36.34 -1.78 14.76
CA LEU A 38 -36.58 -1.00 15.98
C LEU A 38 -37.42 0.25 15.70
N GLU A 39 -37.23 0.91 14.55
CA GLU A 39 -38.11 2.00 14.11
C GLU A 39 -39.56 1.52 13.93
N ALA A 40 -39.76 0.36 13.29
CA ALA A 40 -41.09 -0.23 13.12
C ALA A 40 -41.71 -0.65 14.46
N LYS A 41 -40.93 -1.24 15.38
CA LYS A 41 -41.38 -1.59 16.73
C LYS A 41 -41.74 -0.35 17.54
N ALA A 42 -40.96 0.72 17.46
CA ALA A 42 -41.25 1.99 18.14
C ALA A 42 -42.53 2.64 17.60
N ALA A 43 -42.78 2.54 16.29
CA ALA A 43 -44.02 3.02 15.68
C ALA A 43 -45.26 2.19 16.09
N ALA A 44 -45.05 0.91 16.42
CA ALA A 44 -46.10 -0.02 16.85
C ALA A 44 -46.26 -0.12 18.38
N ALA A 45 -45.38 0.52 19.16
CA ALA A 45 -45.39 0.46 20.62
C ALA A 45 -46.67 1.09 21.19
N SER A 46 -47.30 0.40 22.14
CA SER A 46 -48.60 0.80 22.69
C SER A 46 -48.49 1.40 24.10
N SER A 47 -47.32 1.28 24.73
CA SER A 47 -47.02 1.82 26.04
C SER A 47 -45.70 2.61 26.07
N MET A 48 -45.60 3.53 27.03
CA MET A 48 -44.38 4.32 27.23
C MET A 48 -43.20 3.49 27.73
N ASP A 49 -43.47 2.37 28.43
CA ASP A 49 -42.41 1.47 28.92
C ASP A 49 -41.81 0.66 27.76
N GLU A 50 -42.64 0.09 26.88
CA GLU A 50 -42.18 -0.56 25.63
C GLU A 50 -41.37 0.40 24.76
N LEU A 51 -41.85 1.64 24.60
CA LEU A 51 -41.15 2.65 23.82
C LEU A 51 -39.80 3.00 24.45
N LYS A 52 -39.73 3.09 25.78
CA LYS A 52 -38.49 3.39 26.48
C LYS A 52 -37.45 2.28 26.30
N ASP A 53 -37.85 1.02 26.42
CA ASP A 53 -36.96 -0.12 26.20
C ASP A 53 -36.40 -0.14 24.77
N ILE A 54 -37.25 0.13 23.77
CA ILE A 54 -36.83 0.24 22.36
C ILE A 54 -35.88 1.42 22.15
N LEU A 55 -36.12 2.56 22.80
CA LEU A 55 -35.25 3.73 22.70
C LEU A 55 -33.89 3.49 23.36
N ASP A 56 -33.85 2.77 24.48
CA ASP A 56 -32.61 2.41 25.17
C ASP A 56 -31.81 1.38 24.35
N GLU A 57 -32.48 0.46 23.64
CA GLU A 57 -31.88 -0.46 22.66
C GLU A 57 -31.37 0.27 21.40
N PHE A 58 -32.06 1.33 20.96
CA PHE A 58 -31.71 2.09 19.76
C PHE A 58 -30.55 3.08 19.99
N GLU A 59 -30.43 3.67 21.18
CA GLU A 59 -29.41 4.67 21.49
C GLU A 59 -27.97 4.26 21.15
N PRO A 60 -27.46 3.06 21.50
CA PRO A 60 -26.11 2.65 21.14
C PRO A 60 -25.89 2.51 19.63
N LEU A 61 -26.95 2.20 18.86
CA LEU A 61 -26.86 2.07 17.40
C LEU A 61 -26.60 3.40 16.71
N THR A 62 -27.03 4.52 17.32
CA THR A 62 -26.78 5.88 16.80
C THR A 62 -25.34 6.35 16.98
N LYS A 63 -24.53 5.62 17.75
CA LYS A 63 -23.12 5.93 18.01
C LYS A 63 -22.26 4.98 17.15
N GLU A 64 -21.15 5.47 16.59
CA GLU A 64 -20.13 4.62 15.96
C GLU A 64 -19.41 3.83 17.08
N ASN A 65 -20.01 2.73 17.53
CA ASN A 65 -19.42 1.87 18.55
C ASN A 65 -18.43 0.90 17.91
N TYR A 66 -17.25 1.42 17.52
CA TYR A 66 -16.14 0.64 16.98
C TYR A 66 -15.72 -0.52 17.90
N LYS A 67 -16.04 -0.44 19.20
CA LYS A 67 -15.63 -1.40 20.22
C LYS A 67 -16.27 -2.79 20.03
N GLU A 68 -17.57 -2.86 19.78
CA GLU A 68 -18.31 -4.13 19.62
C GLU A 68 -18.01 -4.83 18.27
N LEU A 69 -17.85 -4.04 17.19
CA LEU A 69 -17.47 -4.56 15.86
C LEU A 69 -16.06 -5.18 15.87
N ILE A 70 -15.17 -4.64 16.71
CA ILE A 70 -13.79 -5.12 16.84
C ILE A 70 -13.72 -6.33 17.79
N GLU A 71 -14.45 -6.33 18.90
CA GLU A 71 -14.43 -7.43 19.90
C GLU A 71 -15.06 -8.74 19.39
N HIS A 72 -16.05 -8.71 18.50
CA HIS A 72 -16.72 -9.92 17.97
C HIS A 72 -16.08 -10.52 16.71
N ALA A 73 -15.13 -9.81 16.11
CA ALA A 73 -14.41 -10.21 14.93
C ALA A 73 -13.15 -11.00 15.26
N GLN A 74 -12.81 -12.03 14.46
CA GLN A 74 -11.48 -12.65 14.52
C GLN A 74 -10.31 -11.65 14.27
N GLY A 75 -10.62 -10.43 13.80
CA GLY A 75 -9.69 -9.29 13.68
C GLY A 75 -9.52 -8.44 14.95
N GLY A 76 -10.29 -8.70 16.02
CA GLY A 76 -10.26 -7.97 17.29
C GLY A 76 -8.95 -8.07 18.07
N GLN A 77 -8.16 -9.11 17.80
CA GLN A 77 -6.81 -9.22 18.33
C GLN A 77 -5.84 -8.16 17.76
N TYR A 78 -6.18 -7.56 16.61
CA TYR A 78 -5.29 -6.65 15.89
C TYR A 78 -5.57 -5.17 16.08
N LEU A 79 -6.68 -4.84 16.75
CA LEU A 79 -7.13 -3.47 16.91
C LEU A 79 -7.43 -3.17 18.38
N PHE A 80 -6.91 -2.06 18.86
CA PHE A 80 -7.19 -1.53 20.19
C PHE A 80 -7.89 -0.18 20.07
N VAL A 81 -9.07 -0.03 20.66
CA VAL A 81 -9.78 1.26 20.70
C VAL A 81 -9.47 1.93 22.02
N SER A 82 -8.90 3.14 21.98
CA SER A 82 -8.69 3.97 23.17
C SER A 82 -10.04 4.44 23.73
N PRO A 83 -10.43 4.04 24.95
CA PRO A 83 -11.70 4.45 25.55
C PRO A 83 -11.80 5.96 25.77
N ALA A 84 -10.66 6.63 25.97
CA ALA A 84 -10.60 8.06 26.26
C ALA A 84 -10.72 8.95 25.02
N THR A 85 -10.33 8.45 23.84
CA THR A 85 -10.22 9.27 22.63
C THR A 85 -11.00 8.72 21.43
N GLY A 86 -11.52 7.50 21.52
CA GLY A 86 -12.19 6.80 20.42
C GLY A 86 -11.26 6.44 19.25
N LYS A 87 -9.96 6.73 19.35
CA LYS A 87 -8.98 6.42 18.31
C LYS A 87 -8.65 4.93 18.32
N VAL A 88 -8.50 4.36 17.13
CA VAL A 88 -8.14 2.95 16.92
C VAL A 88 -6.64 2.84 16.69
N PHE A 89 -6.01 1.89 17.35
CA PHE A 89 -4.57 1.59 17.29
C PHE A 89 -4.38 0.15 16.85
N LEU A 90 -3.20 -0.16 16.32
CA LEU A 90 -2.85 -1.53 15.97
C LEU A 90 -2.36 -2.26 17.21
N ALA A 91 -2.89 -3.45 17.49
CA ALA A 91 -2.41 -4.34 18.54
C ALA A 91 -1.78 -5.58 17.89
N ILE A 92 -0.54 -5.95 18.22
CA ILE A 92 0.07 -7.19 17.73
C ILE A 92 0.84 -7.81 18.89
N ASN A 93 0.59 -9.09 19.17
CA ASN A 93 1.30 -9.85 20.20
C ASN A 93 1.33 -9.15 21.57
N GLY A 94 0.19 -8.55 21.97
CA GLY A 94 0.05 -7.83 23.25
C GLY A 94 0.71 -6.44 23.29
N LYS A 95 1.30 -5.95 22.19
CA LYS A 95 1.84 -4.59 22.07
C LYS A 95 0.90 -3.73 21.24
N VAL A 96 0.64 -2.50 21.69
CA VAL A 96 -0.19 -1.51 20.99
C VAL A 96 0.70 -0.47 20.31
N SER A 97 0.37 -0.08 19.09
CA SER A 97 1.07 0.97 18.37
C SER A 97 0.95 2.31 19.11
N ASN A 98 2.02 3.09 19.09
CA ASN A 98 2.02 4.47 19.62
C ASN A 98 1.31 5.46 18.68
N LYS A 99 0.97 5.05 17.46
CA LYS A 99 0.29 5.86 16.44
C LYS A 99 -1.10 5.29 16.13
N PRO A 100 -2.14 6.14 16.01
CA PRO A 100 -3.46 5.70 15.62
C PRO A 100 -3.50 5.31 14.15
N LEU A 101 -4.39 4.39 13.82
CA LEU A 101 -4.72 4.03 12.44
C LEU A 101 -5.56 5.15 11.79
N PRO A 102 -5.28 5.50 10.52
CA PRO A 102 -6.17 6.36 9.75
C PRO A 102 -7.56 5.74 9.60
N LYS A 103 -8.61 6.58 9.62
CA LYS A 103 -10.01 6.12 9.53
C LYS A 103 -10.26 5.21 8.32
N SER A 104 -9.76 5.58 7.15
CA SER A 104 -9.92 4.78 5.92
C SER A 104 -9.30 3.38 6.00
N MET A 105 -8.31 3.18 6.87
CA MET A 105 -7.75 1.85 7.14
C MET A 105 -8.59 1.06 8.13
N VAL A 106 -9.09 1.72 9.18
CA VAL A 106 -10.02 1.11 10.14
C VAL A 106 -11.25 0.58 9.40
N ASP A 107 -11.85 1.41 8.54
CA ASP A 107 -13.03 1.05 7.76
C ASP A 107 -12.75 -0.15 6.84
N ARG A 108 -11.58 -0.21 6.19
CA ARG A 108 -11.17 -1.35 5.35
C ARG A 108 -10.96 -2.62 6.16
N ILE A 109 -10.38 -2.52 7.36
CA ILE A 109 -10.19 -3.68 8.25
C ILE A 109 -11.55 -4.22 8.70
N ILE A 110 -12.46 -3.33 9.14
CA ILE A 110 -13.83 -3.70 9.54
C ILE A 110 -14.57 -4.38 8.38
N TYR A 111 -14.54 -3.77 7.19
CA TYR A 111 -15.16 -4.35 6.00
C TYR A 111 -14.60 -5.75 5.70
N SER A 112 -13.28 -5.89 5.74
CA SER A 112 -12.63 -7.18 5.45
C SER A 112 -13.02 -8.24 6.47
N VAL A 113 -13.04 -7.87 7.75
CA VAL A 113 -13.51 -8.70 8.85
C VAL A 113 -14.97 -9.16 8.64
N GLU A 114 -15.88 -8.24 8.33
CA GLU A 114 -17.30 -8.54 8.11
C GLU A 114 -17.48 -9.52 6.94
N LYS A 115 -16.63 -9.41 5.92
CA LYS A 115 -16.61 -10.30 4.76
C LYS A 115 -15.77 -11.56 4.95
N LYS A 116 -15.23 -11.81 6.16
CA LYS A 116 -14.34 -12.95 6.49
C LYS A 116 -13.11 -13.03 5.58
N ILE A 117 -12.61 -11.87 5.15
CA ILE A 117 -11.37 -11.71 4.40
C ILE A 117 -10.22 -11.60 5.41
N ASP A 118 -9.11 -12.28 5.14
CA ASP A 118 -7.92 -12.19 5.99
C ASP A 118 -7.34 -10.78 5.98
N VAL A 119 -7.25 -10.16 7.16
CA VAL A 119 -6.73 -8.81 7.37
C VAL A 119 -5.23 -8.79 7.67
N MET A 120 -4.60 -9.95 7.88
CA MET A 120 -3.17 -10.03 8.22
C MET A 120 -2.23 -9.35 7.24
N PRO A 121 -2.42 -9.48 5.91
CA PRO A 121 -1.61 -8.74 4.94
C PRO A 121 -1.63 -7.22 5.19
N LEU A 122 -2.82 -6.66 5.45
CA LEU A 122 -3.01 -5.23 5.68
C LEU A 122 -2.43 -4.78 7.03
N VAL A 123 -2.60 -5.59 8.07
CA VAL A 123 -2.04 -5.36 9.41
C VAL A 123 -0.50 -5.36 9.35
N LYS A 124 0.10 -6.36 8.70
CA LYS A 124 1.57 -6.44 8.51
C LYS A 124 2.08 -5.28 7.67
N ASN A 125 1.36 -4.90 6.62
CA ASN A 125 1.71 -3.77 5.77
C ASN A 125 1.80 -2.47 6.57
N TRP A 126 0.79 -2.20 7.41
CA TRP A 126 0.83 -1.03 8.28
C TRP A 126 1.95 -1.11 9.32
N ALA A 127 2.15 -2.28 9.93
CA ALA A 127 3.25 -2.48 10.88
C ALA A 127 4.62 -2.22 10.24
N ARG A 128 4.82 -2.60 8.98
CA ARG A 128 6.03 -2.26 8.20
C ARG A 128 6.12 -0.76 7.93
N PHE A 129 5.01 -0.10 7.59
CA PHE A 129 4.99 1.34 7.34
C PHE A 129 5.33 2.16 8.60
N LEU A 130 4.93 1.71 9.79
CA LEU A 130 5.30 2.35 11.05
C LEU A 130 6.82 2.31 11.34
N ARG A 131 7.57 1.43 10.68
CA ARG A 131 9.05 1.37 10.78
C ARG A 131 9.76 2.37 9.88
N ASN A 132 9.01 3.10 9.05
CA ASN A 132 9.58 4.04 8.10
C ASN A 132 10.22 5.24 8.86
N PRO A 133 11.51 5.55 8.61
CA PRO A 133 12.18 6.67 9.28
C PRO A 133 11.59 8.04 8.94
N TRP A 134 10.86 8.16 7.82
CA TRP A 134 10.21 9.38 7.36
C TRP A 134 8.71 9.42 7.70
N TYR A 135 8.27 8.63 8.68
CA TYR A 135 6.89 8.63 9.14
C TYR A 135 6.46 10.03 9.61
N SER A 136 5.30 10.47 9.14
CA SER A 136 4.56 11.61 9.70
C SER A 136 3.06 11.34 9.60
N ASP A 137 2.25 11.98 10.43
CA ASP A 137 0.80 11.79 10.42
C ASP A 137 0.20 12.16 9.04
N GLN A 138 0.76 13.18 8.37
CA GLN A 138 0.37 13.55 7.01
C GLN A 138 0.75 12.47 5.99
N LYS A 139 1.97 11.93 6.05
CA LYS A 139 2.41 10.84 5.16
C LYS A 139 1.61 9.57 5.40
N ALA A 140 1.24 9.29 6.64
CA ALA A 140 0.37 8.18 7.02
C ALA A 140 -1.04 8.32 6.40
N ALA A 141 -1.60 9.53 6.40
CA ALA A 141 -2.86 9.82 5.72
C ALA A 141 -2.74 9.67 4.18
N ASN A 142 -1.65 10.17 3.60
CA ASN A 142 -1.37 10.03 2.17
C ASN A 142 -1.20 8.55 1.77
N TYR A 143 -0.49 7.78 2.58
CA TYR A 143 -0.29 6.35 2.39
C TYR A 143 -1.60 5.57 2.46
N ALA A 144 -2.42 5.84 3.47
CA ALA A 144 -3.74 5.22 3.59
C ALA A 144 -4.66 5.55 2.41
N ARG A 145 -4.58 6.76 1.85
CA ARG A 145 -5.30 7.13 0.62
C ARG A 145 -4.75 6.38 -0.60
N TYR A 146 -3.43 6.30 -0.71
CA TYR A 146 -2.76 5.60 -1.81
C TYR A 146 -3.17 4.14 -1.90
N ILE A 147 -3.04 3.39 -0.79
CA ILE A 147 -3.35 1.94 -0.78
C ILE A 147 -4.84 1.61 -0.94
N ASN A 148 -5.72 2.59 -0.70
CA ASN A 148 -7.16 2.48 -0.88
C ASN A 148 -7.64 3.04 -2.22
N THR A 149 -6.73 3.51 -3.07
CA THR A 149 -7.08 3.94 -4.43
C THR A 149 -7.56 2.72 -5.23
N THR A 150 -8.64 2.91 -5.98
CA THR A 150 -9.26 1.89 -6.83
C THR A 150 -9.21 2.27 -8.30
N VAL A 151 -9.25 1.27 -9.16
CA VAL A 151 -9.18 1.37 -10.62
C VAL A 151 -10.18 0.39 -11.21
N VAL A 152 -10.82 0.80 -12.30
CA VAL A 152 -11.69 -0.06 -13.10
C VAL A 152 -10.84 -0.83 -14.10
N ASN A 153 -10.96 -2.15 -14.08
CA ASN A 153 -10.46 -3.00 -15.15
C ASN A 153 -11.43 -2.92 -16.35
N HIS A 154 -11.06 -2.16 -17.38
CA HIS A 154 -11.92 -1.96 -18.55
C HIS A 154 -12.15 -3.24 -19.34
N GLU A 155 -11.15 -4.12 -19.47
CA GLU A 155 -11.31 -5.40 -20.18
C GLU A 155 -12.31 -6.31 -19.46
N LEU A 156 -12.20 -6.41 -18.13
CA LEU A 156 -13.15 -7.17 -17.32
C LEU A 156 -14.56 -6.55 -17.37
N LYS A 157 -14.65 -5.22 -17.32
CA LYS A 157 -15.92 -4.50 -17.48
C LYS A 157 -16.59 -4.86 -18.81
N THR A 158 -15.85 -4.78 -19.92
CA THR A 158 -16.33 -5.13 -21.26
C THR A 158 -16.82 -6.57 -21.30
N LYS A 159 -16.02 -7.53 -20.80
CA LYS A 159 -16.44 -8.95 -20.70
C LYS A 159 -17.70 -9.16 -19.88
N LEU A 160 -17.82 -8.49 -18.73
CA LEU A 160 -19.01 -8.57 -17.87
C LEU A 160 -20.26 -7.99 -18.54
N MET A 161 -20.11 -6.96 -19.37
CA MET A 161 -21.22 -6.39 -20.13
C MET A 161 -21.61 -7.29 -21.32
N GLU A 162 -20.63 -7.75 -22.09
CA GLU A 162 -20.86 -8.52 -23.33
C GLU A 162 -21.25 -9.97 -23.07
N GLU A 163 -20.56 -10.66 -22.16
CA GLU A 163 -20.76 -12.10 -21.92
C GLU A 163 -21.78 -12.37 -20.82
N SER A 164 -21.84 -11.52 -19.79
CA SER A 164 -22.75 -11.71 -18.64
C SER A 164 -24.00 -10.83 -18.70
N GLY A 165 -24.13 -9.95 -19.71
CA GLY A 165 -25.31 -9.10 -19.90
C GLY A 165 -25.56 -8.10 -18.76
N LEU A 166 -24.52 -7.78 -17.96
CA LEU A 166 -24.66 -6.88 -16.82
C LEU A 166 -24.78 -5.43 -17.28
N SER A 167 -25.54 -4.62 -16.53
CA SER A 167 -25.59 -3.18 -16.76
C SER A 167 -24.22 -2.54 -16.55
N GLU A 168 -23.98 -1.41 -17.20
CA GLU A 168 -22.70 -0.71 -17.13
C GLU A 168 -22.29 -0.39 -15.68
N GLU A 169 -23.25 0.02 -14.85
CA GLU A 169 -23.02 0.35 -13.43
C GLU A 169 -22.56 -0.88 -12.63
N VAL A 170 -23.27 -2.01 -12.78
CA VAL A 170 -22.97 -3.25 -12.07
C VAL A 170 -21.65 -3.85 -12.57
N ALA A 171 -21.40 -3.80 -13.88
CA ALA A 171 -20.13 -4.24 -14.47
C ALA A 171 -18.96 -3.38 -13.99
N THR A 172 -19.13 -2.05 -13.90
CA THR A 172 -18.11 -1.14 -13.38
C THR A 172 -17.81 -1.44 -11.91
N GLN A 173 -18.85 -1.63 -11.09
CA GLN A 173 -18.68 -1.96 -9.68
C GLN A 173 -17.92 -3.29 -9.50
N ARG A 174 -18.28 -4.32 -10.28
CA ARG A 174 -17.61 -5.64 -10.22
C ARG A 174 -16.19 -5.64 -10.79
N ALA A 175 -15.91 -4.77 -11.75
CA ALA A 175 -14.59 -4.61 -12.34
C ALA A 175 -13.69 -3.61 -11.59
N THR A 176 -14.19 -2.99 -10.52
CA THR A 176 -13.42 -2.09 -9.67
C THR A 176 -12.57 -2.90 -8.70
N MET A 177 -11.26 -2.66 -8.73
CA MET A 177 -10.28 -3.32 -7.86
C MET A 177 -9.32 -2.28 -7.27
N TYR A 178 -8.54 -2.66 -6.25
CA TYR A 178 -7.50 -1.79 -5.71
C TYR A 178 -6.36 -1.60 -6.72
N ASP A 179 -5.80 -0.39 -6.76
CA ASP A 179 -4.70 -0.01 -7.67
C ASP A 179 -3.38 -0.71 -7.31
N VAL A 180 -3.21 -1.00 -6.03
CA VAL A 180 -2.08 -1.74 -5.47
C VAL A 180 -2.58 -2.89 -4.60
N SER A 181 -1.85 -4.00 -4.64
CA SER A 181 -2.15 -5.21 -3.86
C SER A 181 -1.09 -5.44 -2.78
N PHE A 182 -1.36 -6.35 -1.85
CA PHE A 182 -0.43 -6.72 -0.79
C PHE A 182 -0.06 -8.21 -0.85
N THR A 183 1.16 -8.52 -0.44
CA THR A 183 1.58 -9.91 -0.19
C THR A 183 1.14 -10.36 1.21
N GLN A 184 1.21 -11.67 1.47
CA GLN A 184 0.89 -12.25 2.78
C GLN A 184 1.81 -11.75 3.91
N GLU A 185 2.98 -11.24 3.56
CA GLU A 185 3.97 -10.64 4.46
C GLU A 185 3.78 -9.14 4.67
N GLY A 186 2.82 -8.53 3.97
CA GLY A 186 2.53 -7.10 4.06
C GLY A 186 3.39 -6.22 3.16
N LEU A 187 4.05 -6.79 2.14
CA LEU A 187 4.74 -5.99 1.12
C LEU A 187 3.72 -5.44 0.12
N LEU A 188 4.02 -4.29 -0.47
CA LEU A 188 3.23 -3.77 -1.59
C LEU A 188 3.65 -4.47 -2.88
N ALA A 189 2.67 -4.96 -3.64
CA ALA A 189 2.83 -5.39 -5.03
C ALA A 189 2.50 -4.22 -5.95
N THR A 190 3.52 -3.73 -6.64
CA THR A 190 3.50 -2.55 -7.50
C THR A 190 4.19 -2.87 -8.83
N TYR A 191 4.34 -1.88 -9.69
CA TYR A 191 4.84 -2.05 -11.03
C TYR A 191 5.92 -1.03 -11.39
N LYS A 192 6.80 -1.44 -12.30
CA LYS A 192 7.83 -0.58 -12.90
C LYS A 192 7.82 -0.75 -14.42
N VAL A 193 7.62 0.35 -15.14
CA VAL A 193 7.81 0.35 -16.60
C VAL A 193 9.27 0.55 -16.93
N VAL A 194 9.80 -0.32 -17.78
CA VAL A 194 11.21 -0.38 -18.18
C VAL A 194 11.37 -0.47 -19.69
N LYS A 195 12.55 -0.10 -20.17
CA LYS A 195 13.01 -0.37 -21.54
C LYS A 195 14.09 -1.43 -21.50
N GLU A 196 14.07 -2.33 -22.46
CA GLU A 196 15.14 -3.33 -22.57
C GLU A 196 16.39 -2.70 -23.18
N ILE A 197 17.55 -3.00 -22.59
CA ILE A 197 18.84 -2.61 -23.14
C ILE A 197 19.27 -3.70 -24.13
N ASP A 198 19.16 -3.38 -25.42
CA ASP A 198 19.51 -4.22 -26.56
C ASP A 198 20.93 -3.99 -27.09
N TRP A 199 21.73 -3.21 -26.37
CA TRP A 199 23.11 -2.86 -26.74
C TRP A 199 24.11 -3.18 -25.62
N LYS A 200 25.40 -3.26 -25.97
CA LYS A 200 26.52 -3.42 -25.05
C LYS A 200 27.74 -2.64 -25.54
N TYR A 201 28.67 -2.33 -24.63
CA TYR A 201 29.98 -1.80 -24.99
C TYR A 201 31.00 -2.92 -25.13
N VAL A 202 31.83 -2.86 -26.17
CA VAL A 202 32.98 -3.74 -26.38
C VAL A 202 34.24 -2.92 -26.60
N ALA A 203 35.39 -3.49 -26.24
CA ALA A 203 36.68 -2.84 -26.45
C ALA A 203 36.95 -2.59 -27.94
N ASP A 204 37.51 -1.42 -28.24
CA ASP A 204 37.87 -0.97 -29.57
C ASP A 204 39.29 -0.35 -29.53
N GLY A 205 40.31 -1.21 -29.69
CA GLY A 205 41.71 -0.81 -29.56
C GLY A 205 42.19 -0.67 -28.09
N GLU A 206 43.31 0.03 -27.88
CA GLU A 206 43.99 0.09 -26.57
C GLU A 206 43.19 0.83 -25.47
N ASN A 207 42.31 1.79 -25.83
CA ASN A 207 41.53 2.57 -24.85
C ASN A 207 40.12 2.98 -25.34
N GLY A 208 39.66 2.46 -26.49
CA GLY A 208 38.35 2.79 -27.04
C GLY A 208 37.26 1.82 -26.56
N VAL A 209 36.03 2.31 -26.48
CA VAL A 209 34.83 1.47 -26.35
C VAL A 209 33.88 1.80 -27.49
N LYS A 210 33.30 0.77 -28.10
CA LYS A 210 32.24 0.93 -29.11
C LYS A 210 30.95 0.28 -28.65
N LYS A 211 29.84 0.95 -28.95
CA LYS A 211 28.49 0.44 -28.71
C LYS A 211 28.12 -0.52 -29.84
N VAL A 212 27.77 -1.75 -29.49
CA VAL A 212 27.33 -2.79 -30.44
C VAL A 212 26.02 -3.39 -29.96
N ASP A 213 25.27 -4.00 -30.88
CA ASP A 213 24.06 -4.74 -30.53
C ASP A 213 24.40 -5.90 -29.58
N ARG A 214 23.53 -6.09 -28.59
CA ARG A 214 23.67 -7.13 -27.56
C ARG A 214 23.23 -8.49 -28.08
N PHE A 215 22.19 -8.49 -28.90
CA PHE A 215 21.54 -9.69 -29.41
C PHE A 215 21.82 -9.86 -30.90
N ASP A 216 21.98 -11.10 -31.32
CA ASP A 216 21.98 -11.45 -32.73
C ASP A 216 20.60 -11.17 -33.34
N PHE A 217 20.57 -10.87 -34.64
CA PHE A 217 19.32 -10.64 -35.36
C PHE A 217 19.28 -11.45 -36.64
N GLU A 218 18.08 -11.85 -37.04
CA GLU A 218 17.79 -12.34 -38.38
C GLU A 218 17.22 -11.19 -39.21
N VAL A 219 17.52 -11.19 -40.51
CA VAL A 219 17.01 -10.19 -41.44
C VAL A 219 16.07 -10.91 -42.40
N ASP A 220 14.82 -10.45 -42.46
CA ASP A 220 13.89 -10.90 -43.48
C ASP A 220 14.38 -10.45 -44.86
N GLU A 221 14.59 -11.41 -45.77
CA GLU A 221 15.23 -11.17 -47.07
C GLU A 221 14.39 -10.30 -48.02
N PHE A 222 13.08 -10.22 -47.81
CA PHE A 222 12.15 -9.49 -48.68
C PHE A 222 11.79 -8.10 -48.16
N THR A 223 11.80 -7.90 -46.85
CA THR A 223 11.37 -6.66 -46.19
C THR A 223 12.51 -5.91 -45.51
N GLY A 224 13.65 -6.56 -45.26
CA GLY A 224 14.78 -5.99 -44.51
C GLY A 224 14.50 -5.82 -43.01
N LEU A 225 13.40 -6.38 -42.49
CA LEU A 225 13.04 -6.28 -41.08
C LEU A 225 14.03 -7.09 -40.23
N LYS A 226 14.57 -6.46 -39.18
CA LYS A 226 15.44 -7.12 -38.20
C LYS A 226 14.63 -7.73 -37.07
N THR A 227 14.76 -9.03 -36.86
CA THR A 227 14.16 -9.74 -35.72
C THR A 227 15.28 -10.19 -34.78
N TYR A 228 15.36 -9.59 -33.59
CA TYR A 228 16.37 -9.90 -32.59
C TYR A 228 16.07 -11.22 -31.86
N LYS A 229 17.09 -12.07 -31.70
CA LYS A 229 17.04 -13.29 -30.87
C LYS A 229 17.23 -12.93 -29.40
N LYS A 230 16.14 -12.51 -28.76
CA LYS A 230 16.14 -12.17 -27.34
C LYS A 230 16.16 -13.44 -26.48
N PRO A 231 16.86 -13.45 -25.35
CA PRO A 231 16.74 -14.51 -24.36
C PRO A 231 15.29 -14.65 -23.90
N GLU A 232 14.82 -15.89 -23.80
CA GLU A 232 13.46 -16.17 -23.31
C GLU A 232 13.30 -15.83 -21.83
N LEU A 233 14.38 -16.03 -21.05
CA LEU A 233 14.39 -15.85 -19.61
C LEU A 233 14.64 -14.39 -19.23
N LEU A 234 13.75 -13.84 -18.41
CA LEU A 234 13.81 -12.45 -17.95
C LEU A 234 15.09 -12.13 -17.16
N GLU A 235 15.64 -13.09 -16.43
CA GLU A 235 16.88 -12.93 -15.65
C GLU A 235 18.12 -12.69 -16.51
N GLN A 236 18.10 -13.09 -17.78
CA GLN A 236 19.21 -12.89 -18.73
C GLN A 236 19.11 -11.56 -19.47
N ARG A 237 17.94 -10.92 -19.39
CA ARG A 237 17.65 -9.62 -19.99
C ARG A 237 18.03 -8.51 -19.02
N VAL A 238 18.28 -7.33 -19.57
CA VAL A 238 18.76 -6.17 -18.83
C VAL A 238 17.90 -4.99 -19.22
N PHE A 239 17.47 -4.23 -18.22
CA PHE A 239 16.49 -3.18 -18.41
C PHE A 239 16.97 -1.85 -17.84
N GLU A 240 16.40 -0.75 -18.29
CA GLU A 240 16.56 0.58 -17.72
C GLU A 240 15.19 1.19 -17.38
N PRO A 241 15.11 2.15 -16.45
CA PRO A 241 13.87 2.87 -16.17
C PRO A 241 13.34 3.55 -17.44
N CYS A 242 12.08 3.31 -17.82
CA CYS A 242 11.51 3.89 -19.05
C CYS A 242 11.52 5.44 -19.05
N VAL A 243 11.30 6.04 -17.88
CA VAL A 243 11.18 7.50 -17.70
C VAL A 243 12.54 8.17 -17.52
N GLN A 244 13.38 7.65 -16.61
CA GLN A 244 14.67 8.27 -16.28
C GLN A 244 15.79 7.88 -17.28
N GLY A 245 15.65 6.76 -17.98
CA GLY A 245 16.71 6.20 -18.82
C GLY A 245 18.01 6.04 -18.02
N GLN A 246 19.10 6.56 -18.57
CA GLN A 246 20.44 6.58 -17.97
C GLN A 246 20.78 7.89 -17.25
N SER A 247 19.77 8.66 -16.83
CA SER A 247 19.95 9.97 -16.19
C SER A 247 19.42 10.01 -14.75
N GLY A 248 20.10 10.78 -13.90
CA GLY A 248 19.76 10.92 -12.49
C GLY A 248 20.85 10.34 -11.58
N ASP A 249 20.50 10.07 -10.32
CA ASP A 249 21.40 9.43 -9.38
C ASP A 249 21.47 7.93 -9.69
N ASP A 250 22.69 7.40 -9.85
CA ASP A 250 22.89 5.97 -10.03
C ASP A 250 22.36 5.16 -8.84
N PHE A 251 21.81 3.99 -9.15
CA PHE A 251 21.31 3.03 -8.18
C PHE A 251 21.99 1.68 -8.35
N TYR A 252 21.95 0.88 -7.30
CA TYR A 252 22.45 -0.48 -7.34
C TYR A 252 21.35 -1.41 -7.84
N SER A 253 21.68 -2.32 -8.75
CA SER A 253 20.94 -3.55 -8.96
C SER A 253 21.85 -4.71 -8.58
N ALA A 254 21.62 -5.31 -7.42
CA ALA A 254 22.60 -6.18 -6.75
C ALA A 254 24.00 -5.53 -6.66
N ASP A 255 24.98 -6.08 -7.37
CA ASP A 255 26.39 -5.68 -7.36
C ASP A 255 26.75 -4.61 -8.41
N TYR A 256 25.80 -4.21 -9.25
CA TYR A 256 26.05 -3.25 -10.33
C TYR A 256 25.51 -1.86 -9.96
N LEU A 257 26.38 -0.85 -9.98
CA LEU A 257 26.01 0.56 -9.85
C LEU A 257 25.78 1.16 -11.24
N GLY A 258 24.56 1.66 -11.46
CA GLY A 258 24.16 2.35 -12.68
C GLY A 258 22.67 2.16 -12.96
N HIS A 259 22.17 2.75 -14.05
CA HIS A 259 20.75 2.74 -14.37
C HIS A 259 20.30 1.43 -15.03
N ILE A 260 20.60 0.31 -14.37
CA ILE A 260 20.31 -1.04 -14.83
C ILE A 260 19.41 -1.76 -13.83
N ILE A 261 18.36 -2.40 -14.33
CA ILE A 261 17.43 -3.23 -13.59
C ILE A 261 17.54 -4.67 -14.09
N ARG A 262 17.70 -5.61 -13.15
CA ARG A 262 17.73 -7.06 -13.41
C ARG A 262 16.63 -7.73 -12.59
N VAL A 263 15.88 -8.62 -13.24
CA VAL A 263 14.83 -9.41 -12.56
C VAL A 263 15.48 -10.38 -11.57
N GLY A 264 14.86 -10.54 -10.40
CA GLY A 264 15.38 -11.37 -9.32
C GLY A 264 16.49 -10.73 -8.49
N LYS A 265 16.81 -9.45 -8.72
CA LYS A 265 17.85 -8.72 -7.99
C LYS A 265 17.27 -7.45 -7.37
N PRO A 266 17.56 -7.14 -6.08
CA PRO A 266 17.07 -5.91 -5.47
C PRO A 266 17.65 -4.70 -6.18
N VAL A 267 16.81 -3.69 -6.35
CA VAL A 267 17.19 -2.36 -6.85
C VAL A 267 17.11 -1.38 -5.71
N TYR A 268 18.20 -0.69 -5.40
CA TYR A 268 18.27 0.20 -4.24
C TYR A 268 19.22 1.39 -4.42
N LEU A 269 18.92 2.46 -3.70
CA LEU A 269 19.82 3.57 -3.45
C LEU A 269 20.52 3.33 -2.11
N ASP A 270 21.78 3.77 -2.02
CA ASP A 270 22.63 3.62 -0.83
C ASP A 270 22.31 4.62 0.29
N SER A 271 21.63 5.73 -0.01
CA SER A 271 21.23 6.75 0.98
C SER A 271 19.88 7.37 0.66
N TRP A 272 19.17 7.79 1.72
CA TRP A 272 17.95 8.60 1.64
C TRP A 272 18.18 9.98 1.02
N ASP A 273 19.42 10.49 0.98
CA ASP A 273 19.74 11.77 0.32
C ASP A 273 19.49 11.73 -1.19
N LYS A 274 19.46 10.53 -1.78
CA LYS A 274 19.10 10.29 -3.18
C LYS A 274 17.60 10.10 -3.40
N VAL A 275 16.78 10.21 -2.34
CA VAL A 275 15.32 10.07 -2.39
C VAL A 275 14.68 11.35 -1.89
N ASN A 276 13.93 12.02 -2.77
CA ASN A 276 13.13 13.15 -2.31
C ASN A 276 11.92 12.64 -1.52
N CYS A 277 11.92 12.91 -0.21
CA CYS A 277 10.91 12.44 0.73
C CYS A 277 9.72 13.40 0.90
N ASN A 278 9.66 14.49 0.13
CA ASN A 278 8.57 15.45 0.13
C ASN A 278 7.42 14.98 -0.77
N ASP A 279 6.29 14.59 -0.16
CA ASP A 279 5.09 14.12 -0.84
C ASP A 279 4.47 15.12 -1.83
N SER A 280 4.79 16.41 -1.70
CA SER A 280 4.27 17.47 -2.58
C SER A 280 5.18 17.82 -3.76
N ALA A 281 6.38 17.24 -3.84
CA ALA A 281 7.29 17.47 -4.96
C ALA A 281 7.06 16.46 -6.08
N THR A 282 7.10 16.89 -7.34
CA THR A 282 6.99 16.04 -8.53
C THR A 282 8.25 16.19 -9.40
N CYS A 283 8.53 15.20 -10.27
CA CYS A 283 9.71 15.19 -11.14
C CYS A 283 11.05 15.33 -10.38
N VAL A 284 11.20 14.59 -9.28
CA VAL A 284 12.35 14.68 -8.37
C VAL A 284 13.12 13.37 -8.26
N LYS A 285 14.21 13.39 -7.48
CA LYS A 285 15.10 12.25 -7.24
C LYS A 285 14.40 11.10 -6.48
N GLY A 286 14.81 9.88 -6.79
CA GLY A 286 14.36 8.65 -6.14
C GLY A 286 14.03 7.53 -7.13
N LEU A 287 13.84 6.32 -6.61
CA LEU A 287 13.36 5.20 -7.42
C LEU A 287 11.84 5.26 -7.53
N HIS A 288 11.33 5.44 -8.75
CA HIS A 288 9.90 5.57 -9.01
C HIS A 288 9.28 4.23 -9.38
N ILE A 289 8.22 3.84 -8.67
CA ILE A 289 7.36 2.68 -8.94
C ILE A 289 5.90 3.12 -8.76
N GLY A 290 4.91 2.32 -9.15
CA GLY A 290 3.52 2.71 -8.91
C GLY A 290 2.49 1.63 -9.18
N GLY A 291 1.21 1.97 -8.99
CA GLY A 291 0.07 1.11 -9.27
C GLY A 291 -0.27 1.02 -10.77
N LEU A 292 -1.43 0.46 -11.07
CA LEU A 292 -1.91 0.31 -12.44
C LEU A 292 -2.18 1.65 -13.11
N ARG A 293 -2.71 2.63 -12.36
CA ARG A 293 -2.91 4.00 -12.87
C ARG A 293 -1.61 4.66 -13.29
N TYR A 294 -0.52 4.42 -12.55
CA TYR A 294 0.79 4.97 -12.86
C TYR A 294 1.33 4.41 -14.17
N ILE A 295 1.37 3.07 -14.31
CA ILE A 295 1.98 2.44 -15.49
C ILE A 295 1.23 2.73 -16.79
N LYS A 296 -0.09 2.95 -16.75
CA LYS A 296 -0.89 3.30 -17.94
C LYS A 296 -0.36 4.53 -18.68
N ASN A 297 0.28 5.47 -17.98
CA ASN A 297 0.83 6.67 -18.59
C ASN A 297 2.20 6.46 -19.25
N TYR A 298 2.85 5.31 -19.01
CA TYR A 298 4.22 5.04 -19.47
C TYR A 298 4.34 3.78 -20.31
N GLN A 299 3.31 2.92 -20.33
CA GLN A 299 3.23 1.78 -21.23
C GLN A 299 3.04 2.27 -22.66
N HIS A 300 4.01 1.96 -23.51
CA HIS A 300 3.97 2.18 -24.95
C HIS A 300 4.82 1.13 -25.66
N ASP A 301 4.75 1.08 -26.99
CA ASP A 301 5.55 0.16 -27.80
C ASP A 301 7.04 0.28 -27.48
N GLY A 302 7.69 -0.86 -27.25
CA GLY A 302 9.09 -0.93 -26.83
C GLY A 302 9.34 -0.84 -25.33
N THR A 303 8.28 -0.83 -24.50
CA THR A 303 8.39 -0.93 -23.03
C THR A 303 7.92 -2.28 -22.52
N LEU A 304 8.38 -2.64 -21.32
CA LEU A 304 7.97 -3.83 -20.60
C LEU A 304 7.61 -3.45 -19.16
N THR A 305 6.64 -4.12 -18.57
CA THR A 305 6.20 -3.85 -17.19
C THR A 305 6.67 -4.96 -16.26
N LEU A 306 7.52 -4.59 -15.30
CA LEU A 306 7.97 -5.47 -14.23
C LEU A 306 7.01 -5.41 -13.05
N ASN A 307 6.73 -6.57 -12.46
CA ASN A 307 6.09 -6.70 -11.16
C ASN A 307 7.15 -6.57 -10.07
N VAL A 308 6.93 -5.66 -9.12
CA VAL A 308 7.92 -5.31 -8.10
C VAL A 308 7.31 -5.31 -6.71
N PHE A 309 8.05 -5.86 -5.75
CA PHE A 309 7.73 -5.75 -4.34
C PHE A 309 8.45 -4.56 -3.72
N VAL A 310 7.74 -3.83 -2.86
CA VAL A 310 8.34 -2.81 -2.01
C VAL A 310 7.91 -2.98 -0.56
N ASP A 311 8.88 -2.88 0.35
CA ASP A 311 8.59 -2.80 1.76
C ASP A 311 8.12 -1.37 2.08
N PRO A 312 6.98 -1.18 2.75
CA PRO A 312 6.49 0.14 3.15
C PRO A 312 7.50 0.97 3.96
N MET A 313 8.47 0.35 4.64
CA MET A 313 9.54 1.07 5.35
C MET A 313 10.49 1.81 4.40
N HIS A 314 10.58 1.40 3.13
CA HIS A 314 11.43 2.00 2.11
C HIS A 314 10.76 3.13 1.32
N ILE A 315 9.55 3.55 1.70
CA ILE A 315 8.83 4.62 1.00
C ILE A 315 9.36 5.99 1.44
N GLY A 316 9.97 6.74 0.53
CA GLY A 316 10.39 8.11 0.78
C GLY A 316 9.29 9.12 0.53
N GLY A 317 8.61 9.02 -0.61
CA GLY A 317 7.60 10.01 -1.01
C GLY A 317 6.41 9.36 -1.73
N ILE A 318 5.21 9.88 -1.47
CA ILE A 318 3.95 9.40 -2.05
C ILE A 318 3.37 10.53 -2.87
N ASP A 319 3.24 10.36 -4.20
CA ASP A 319 2.58 11.36 -5.02
C ASP A 319 1.06 11.32 -4.76
N HIS A 320 0.54 12.44 -4.26
CA HIS A 320 -0.84 12.59 -3.83
C HIS A 320 -1.72 13.30 -4.87
N GLU A 321 -1.15 13.87 -5.94
CA GLU A 321 -1.87 14.73 -6.93
C GLU A 321 -2.15 14.07 -8.28
N GLY A 322 -1.86 12.76 -8.46
CA GLY A 322 -2.58 11.97 -9.46
C GLY A 322 -1.76 11.21 -10.50
N THR A 323 -0.43 11.10 -10.36
CA THR A 323 0.34 10.15 -11.19
C THR A 323 0.36 8.74 -10.60
N GLY A 324 0.15 8.60 -9.28
CA GLY A 324 0.16 7.29 -8.59
C GLY A 324 1.56 6.71 -8.34
N ALA A 325 2.60 7.55 -8.44
CA ALA A 325 3.98 7.16 -8.20
C ALA A 325 4.32 7.11 -6.70
N LEU A 326 5.07 6.07 -6.32
CA LEU A 326 5.84 5.99 -5.08
C LEU A 326 7.31 6.22 -5.39
N ARG A 327 7.96 7.04 -4.56
CA ARG A 327 9.40 7.20 -4.52
C ARG A 327 9.93 6.37 -3.38
N VAL A 328 10.81 5.44 -3.69
CA VAL A 328 11.32 4.46 -2.73
C VAL A 328 12.83 4.43 -2.70
N LEU A 329 13.37 3.98 -1.58
CA LEU A 329 14.80 3.69 -1.44
C LEU A 329 15.17 2.36 -2.10
N LYS A 330 14.27 1.38 -2.04
CA LYS A 330 14.54 -0.01 -2.46
C LYS A 330 13.28 -0.75 -2.90
N TYR A 331 13.37 -1.51 -3.98
CA TYR A 331 12.32 -2.41 -4.48
C TYR A 331 12.93 -3.68 -5.08
N PHE A 332 12.11 -4.71 -5.27
CA PHE A 332 12.52 -6.00 -5.79
C PHE A 332 11.68 -6.41 -7.02
N PRO A 333 12.23 -6.33 -8.24
CA PRO A 333 11.59 -6.88 -9.43
C PRO A 333 11.63 -8.41 -9.42
N HIS A 334 10.46 -9.03 -9.43
CA HIS A 334 10.34 -10.49 -9.28
C HIS A 334 9.80 -11.17 -10.55
N SER A 335 9.04 -10.47 -11.38
CA SER A 335 8.56 -10.98 -12.67
C SER A 335 8.16 -9.81 -13.58
N ALA A 336 7.50 -10.12 -14.70
CA ALA A 336 6.93 -9.14 -15.60
C ALA A 336 5.51 -9.54 -16.00
N LEU A 337 4.74 -8.61 -16.57
CA LEU A 337 3.46 -8.93 -17.19
C LEU A 337 3.63 -9.87 -18.40
N GLU A 338 4.80 -9.83 -19.04
CA GLU A 338 5.15 -10.65 -20.20
C GLU A 338 6.57 -11.21 -20.06
N GLY A 339 6.76 -12.48 -20.43
CA GLY A 339 8.04 -13.18 -20.35
C GLY A 339 8.09 -14.25 -19.25
N VAL A 340 9.07 -15.15 -19.35
CA VAL A 340 9.22 -16.29 -18.44
C VAL A 340 10.37 -16.03 -17.48
N THR A 341 10.19 -16.39 -16.21
CA THR A 341 11.26 -16.37 -15.19
C THR A 341 11.82 -17.77 -15.04
N GLN A 342 13.13 -17.88 -14.81
CA GLN A 342 13.79 -19.15 -14.54
C GLN A 342 13.48 -19.64 -13.12
N ASN A 343 13.44 -18.70 -12.17
CA ASN A 343 13.24 -19.01 -10.75
C ASN A 343 11.87 -18.54 -10.26
N LEU A 344 11.37 -19.22 -9.23
CA LEU A 344 10.20 -18.78 -8.50
C LEU A 344 10.64 -17.83 -7.37
N TYR A 345 10.25 -16.57 -7.47
CA TYR A 345 10.57 -15.57 -6.46
C TYR A 345 9.42 -15.43 -5.46
N HIS A 346 9.72 -15.64 -4.18
CA HIS A 346 8.74 -15.54 -3.10
C HIS A 346 8.89 -14.22 -2.33
N SER A 347 7.76 -13.55 -2.09
CA SER A 347 7.69 -12.33 -1.28
C SER A 347 8.24 -12.54 0.14
N SER A 348 8.15 -13.76 0.67
CA SER A 348 8.67 -14.13 1.99
C SER A 348 10.18 -14.01 2.11
N GLU A 349 10.94 -14.26 1.05
CA GLU A 349 12.40 -14.12 1.07
C GLU A 349 12.80 -12.65 1.12
N TYR A 350 12.14 -11.82 0.32
CA TYR A 350 12.38 -10.38 0.33
C TYR A 350 11.97 -9.73 1.66
N ALA A 351 10.84 -10.15 2.23
CA ALA A 351 10.40 -9.70 3.55
C ALA A 351 11.43 -10.01 4.65
N LYS A 352 12.02 -11.22 4.64
CA LYS A 352 13.07 -11.61 5.59
C LYS A 352 14.31 -10.73 5.50
N LEU A 353 14.71 -10.34 4.28
CA LEU A 353 15.86 -9.43 4.09
C LEU A 353 15.60 -8.08 4.75
N GLY A 354 14.43 -7.48 4.52
CA GLY A 354 14.04 -6.21 5.16
C GLY A 354 13.93 -6.33 6.69
N ASP A 355 13.37 -7.43 7.18
CA ASP A 355 13.24 -7.67 8.63
C ASP A 355 14.62 -7.83 9.31
N ALA A 356 15.60 -8.47 8.64
CA ALA A 356 16.97 -8.60 9.14
C ALA A 356 17.74 -7.27 9.11
N GLU A 357 17.57 -6.46 8.05
CA GLU A 357 18.14 -5.11 7.97
C GLU A 357 17.60 -4.23 9.10
N TYR A 358 16.30 -4.29 9.36
CA TYR A 358 15.67 -3.52 10.45
C TYR A 358 16.11 -3.98 11.84
N ALA A 359 16.24 -5.29 12.07
CA ALA A 359 16.71 -5.81 13.35
C ALA A 359 18.09 -5.23 13.72
N LYS A 360 19.00 -5.12 12.73
CA LYS A 360 20.31 -4.48 12.90
C LYS A 360 20.20 -3.00 13.22
N LEU A 361 19.33 -2.26 12.51
CA LEU A 361 19.12 -0.83 12.79
C LEU A 361 18.60 -0.57 14.21
N ILE A 362 17.78 -1.47 14.76
CA ILE A 362 17.31 -1.39 16.14
C ILE A 362 18.44 -1.72 17.12
N GLU A 363 19.24 -2.75 16.86
CA GLU A 363 20.42 -3.09 17.68
C GLU A 363 21.40 -1.92 17.73
N ASP A 364 21.74 -1.34 16.58
CA ASP A 364 22.62 -0.17 16.46
C ASP A 364 22.03 1.07 17.19
N ALA A 365 20.71 1.29 17.11
CA ALA A 365 20.04 2.41 17.79
C ALA A 365 19.98 2.24 19.31
N VAL A 366 19.76 1.01 19.80
CA VAL A 366 19.75 0.69 21.24
C VAL A 366 21.15 0.83 21.83
N ASP A 367 22.20 0.46 21.10
CA ASP A 367 23.59 0.65 21.53
C ASP A 367 23.97 2.13 21.63
N VAL A 368 23.52 2.96 20.68
CA VAL A 368 23.73 4.42 20.71
C VAL A 368 23.00 5.09 21.87
N ASP A 369 21.76 4.67 22.16
CA ASP A 369 20.99 5.22 23.27
C ASP A 369 21.51 4.73 24.63
N GLN A 370 22.00 3.49 24.75
CA GLN A 370 22.63 2.99 25.97
C GLN A 370 23.96 3.72 26.26
N GLN A 371 24.76 4.02 25.23
CA GLN A 371 25.97 4.84 25.38
C GLN A 371 25.63 6.26 25.83
N LYS A 372 24.61 6.91 25.24
CA LYS A 372 24.16 8.24 25.68
C LYS A 372 23.59 8.23 27.10
N ILE A 373 22.84 7.20 27.49
CA ILE A 373 22.32 7.03 28.85
C ILE A 373 23.48 6.87 29.85
N ASN A 374 24.49 6.07 29.52
CA ASN A 374 25.66 5.89 30.37
C ASN A 374 26.48 7.19 30.48
N GLN A 375 26.64 7.93 29.37
CA GLN A 375 27.37 9.20 29.35
C GLN A 375 26.61 10.30 30.12
N MET A 376 25.28 10.34 30.04
CA MET A 376 24.45 11.21 30.86
C MET A 376 24.48 10.83 32.35
N ALA A 377 24.62 9.55 32.68
CA ALA A 377 24.79 9.09 34.06
C ALA A 377 26.15 9.50 34.62
N GLU A 378 27.22 9.37 33.84
CA GLU A 378 28.57 9.83 34.20
C GLU A 378 28.65 11.35 34.38
N ASP A 379 28.01 12.13 33.50
CA ASP A 379 27.92 13.59 33.62
C ASP A 379 27.13 14.04 34.86
N MET A 380 26.10 13.28 35.26
CA MET A 380 25.35 13.53 36.49
C MET A 380 26.14 13.19 37.75
N ASP A 381 26.93 12.11 37.72
CA ASP A 381 27.78 11.74 38.86
C ASP A 381 28.97 12.68 39.01
N GLN A 382 29.55 13.18 37.92
CA GLN A 382 30.57 14.24 37.98
C GLN A 382 30.01 15.55 38.54
N LYS A 383 28.77 15.92 38.20
CA LYS A 383 28.09 17.10 38.76
C LYS A 383 27.74 16.96 40.26
N LYS A 384 27.52 15.74 40.76
CA LYS A 384 27.33 15.48 42.19
C LYS A 384 28.61 15.57 43.02
N ILE A 385 29.78 15.44 42.40
CA ILE A 385 31.08 15.56 43.08
C ILE A 385 31.54 17.03 43.16
N LEU A 386 30.94 17.92 42.37
CA LEU A 386 31.26 19.35 42.28
C LEU A 386 30.28 20.28 43.02
N LEU A 387 29.26 19.72 43.67
CA LEU A 387 28.33 20.39 44.60
C LEU A 387 28.52 19.82 45.99
#